data_AF-A0A7C2IEN4-F1
#
_entry.id   AF-A0A7C2IEN4-F1
#
_cell.length_a   1.000
_cell.length_b   1.000
_cell.length_c   1.000
_cell.angle_alpha   90.00
_cell.angle_beta   90.00
_cell.angle_gamma   90.00
#
_symmetry.space_group_name_H-M   'P 1'
#
loop_
_entity.id
_entity.type
_entity.pdbx_description
1 polymer ?
#
loop_
_entity_poly.entity_id
_entity_poly.type
_entity_poly.pdbx_seq_one_letter_code
_entity_poly.pdbx_strand_id
1 'polypeptide(L)'
;MGRVADSVKSRLDRVLRERDFFTPSTRRDRLRTRPLKTLTIALLTSLSRLTRGRVQPIIRAKTFWGDCLNVLLPEGSPVFLWGLIDGEELNLTLFLVDHLQPGAVFVDVGAHFGYYSLLAATLVGPAGSVHAFEPTPRTARILQTNVADVSNVVVYQQAAWSESGPVKLLDFGEHAGAFNTLLKPEDYPYRDILARHGRFATRIEVDAVSLNDWARTSHVLPDFIKVDVEGAELEVLLGATALLQMNPFLSVEIWRRSGEKHAEQLIHFLRGFSYQPHRLDRGRLVPYRFMDDFDFANLIFVPS
;
A
#
# COMPACT_ATOMS: atom_id res chain seq x y z
N MET A 1 14.33 18.29 -13.65
CA MET A 1 13.68 17.21 -12.91
C MET A 1 12.21 17.51 -12.57
N GLY A 2 11.79 18.77 -12.32
CA GLY A 2 10.36 19.14 -12.20
C GLY A 2 9.46 18.67 -13.36
N ARG A 3 10.00 18.58 -14.58
CA ARG A 3 9.30 18.08 -15.78
C ARG A 3 8.69 16.67 -15.64
N VAL A 4 9.26 15.77 -14.82
CA VAL A 4 8.71 14.42 -14.62
C VAL A 4 7.46 14.47 -13.74
N ALA A 5 7.56 15.11 -12.57
CA ALA A 5 6.41 15.32 -11.68
C ALA A 5 5.27 16.07 -12.39
N ASP A 6 5.59 17.13 -13.14
CA ASP A 6 4.60 17.88 -13.95
C ASP A 6 3.91 16.98 -15.00
N SER A 7 4.67 16.09 -15.64
CA SER A 7 4.13 15.13 -16.62
C SER A 7 3.24 14.08 -15.94
N VAL A 8 3.65 13.54 -14.79
CA VAL A 8 2.85 12.59 -13.99
C VAL A 8 1.55 13.24 -13.54
N LYS A 9 1.62 14.45 -12.98
CA LYS A 9 0.47 15.24 -12.57
C LYS A 9 -0.49 15.54 -13.71
N SER A 10 0.03 16.00 -14.85
CA SER A 10 -0.77 16.25 -16.06
C SER A 10 -1.51 15.00 -16.55
N ARG A 11 -0.84 13.84 -16.51
CA ARG A 11 -1.45 12.55 -16.85
C ARG A 11 -2.53 12.16 -15.84
N LEU A 12 -2.29 12.35 -14.55
CA LEU A 12 -3.26 12.09 -13.49
C LEU A 12 -4.51 12.95 -13.67
N ASP A 13 -4.34 14.27 -13.83
CA ASP A 13 -5.44 15.21 -14.07
C ASP A 13 -6.29 14.83 -15.28
N ARG A 14 -5.65 14.32 -16.34
CA ARG A 14 -6.36 13.82 -17.52
C ARG A 14 -7.21 12.60 -17.19
N VAL A 15 -6.69 11.65 -16.41
CA VAL A 15 -7.43 10.47 -16.01
C VAL A 15 -8.60 10.85 -15.09
N LEU A 16 -8.38 11.73 -14.11
CA LEU A 16 -9.42 12.20 -13.18
C LEU A 16 -10.58 12.94 -13.87
N ARG A 17 -10.38 13.48 -15.09
CA ARG A 17 -11.47 14.05 -15.90
C ARG A 17 -12.40 12.99 -16.52
N GLU A 18 -11.99 11.73 -16.58
CA GLU A 18 -12.81 10.67 -17.16
C GLU A 18 -14.01 10.31 -16.27
N ARG A 19 -13.85 10.39 -14.94
CA ARG A 19 -14.88 10.07 -13.94
C ARG A 19 -14.44 10.49 -12.54
N ASP A 20 -15.39 10.47 -11.61
CA ASP A 20 -15.06 10.45 -10.19
C ASP A 20 -14.56 9.05 -9.78
N PHE A 21 -13.33 9.01 -9.25
CA PHE A 21 -12.68 7.79 -8.77
C PHE A 21 -12.82 7.59 -7.25
N PHE A 22 -13.37 8.57 -6.52
CA PHE A 22 -13.78 8.38 -5.13
C PHE A 22 -15.10 7.63 -5.02
N THR A 23 -15.92 7.68 -6.07
CA THR A 23 -17.15 6.90 -6.17
C THR A 23 -16.88 5.56 -6.88
N PRO A 24 -17.16 4.40 -6.24
CA PRO A 24 -16.97 3.10 -6.87
C PRO A 24 -17.75 2.96 -8.18
N SER A 25 -17.07 2.45 -9.21
CA SER A 25 -17.72 2.16 -10.50
C SER A 25 -18.74 1.03 -10.37
N THR A 26 -19.94 1.18 -10.93
CA THR A 26 -20.84 0.03 -11.07
C THR A 26 -20.36 -0.87 -12.19
N ARG A 27 -20.76 -2.15 -12.16
CA ARG A 27 -20.48 -3.07 -13.28
C ARG A 27 -21.04 -2.55 -14.61
N ARG A 28 -22.19 -1.85 -14.58
CA ARG A 28 -22.81 -1.24 -15.76
C ARG A 28 -21.93 -0.11 -16.31
N ASP A 29 -21.40 0.77 -15.45
CA ASP A 29 -20.50 1.85 -15.88
C ASP A 29 -19.24 1.31 -16.53
N ARG A 30 -18.63 0.28 -15.92
CA ARG A 30 -17.43 -0.34 -16.47
C ARG A 30 -17.69 -1.04 -17.80
N LEU A 31 -18.85 -1.70 -17.96
CA LEU A 31 -19.24 -2.29 -19.25
C LEU A 31 -19.44 -1.23 -20.33
N ARG A 32 -19.91 -0.03 -19.98
CA ARG A 32 -20.09 1.07 -20.94
C ARG A 32 -18.76 1.65 -21.42
N THR A 33 -17.77 1.77 -20.55
CA THR A 33 -16.50 2.47 -20.87
C THR A 33 -15.35 1.52 -21.22
N ARG A 34 -15.25 0.38 -20.55
CA ARG A 34 -14.17 -0.61 -20.72
C ARG A 34 -14.75 -2.04 -20.77
N PRO A 35 -15.60 -2.38 -21.77
CA PRO A 35 -16.35 -3.64 -21.82
C PRO A 35 -15.45 -4.88 -21.79
N LEU A 36 -14.39 -4.90 -22.61
CA LEU A 36 -13.48 -6.05 -22.70
C LEU A 36 -12.80 -6.33 -21.36
N LYS A 37 -12.19 -5.33 -20.75
CA LYS A 37 -11.53 -5.46 -19.43
C LYS A 37 -12.52 -5.89 -18.34
N THR A 38 -13.75 -5.37 -18.39
CA THR A 38 -14.79 -5.71 -17.42
C THR A 38 -15.25 -7.16 -17.54
N LEU A 39 -15.42 -7.65 -18.77
CA LEU A 39 -15.74 -9.05 -19.04
C LEU A 39 -14.58 -9.97 -18.63
N THR A 40 -13.34 -9.58 -18.91
CA THR A 40 -12.14 -10.29 -18.46
C THR A 40 -12.11 -10.41 -16.94
N ILE A 41 -12.30 -9.32 -16.18
CA ILE A 41 -12.36 -9.38 -14.72
C ILE A 41 -13.51 -10.27 -14.26
N ALA A 42 -14.71 -10.15 -14.83
CA ALA A 42 -15.85 -10.95 -14.43
C ALA A 42 -15.63 -12.46 -14.66
N LEU A 43 -15.04 -12.82 -15.80
CA LEU A 43 -14.66 -14.19 -16.14
C LEU A 43 -13.62 -14.71 -15.15
N LEU A 44 -12.53 -13.97 -14.94
CA LEU A 44 -11.43 -14.39 -14.06
C LEU A 44 -11.84 -14.43 -12.59
N THR A 45 -12.70 -13.52 -12.14
CA THR A 45 -13.28 -13.57 -10.79
C THR A 45 -14.12 -14.84 -10.62
N SER A 46 -14.93 -15.19 -11.63
CA SER A 46 -15.75 -16.41 -11.61
C SER A 46 -14.89 -17.65 -11.62
N LEU A 47 -13.85 -17.69 -12.47
CA LEU A 47 -12.90 -18.79 -12.56
C LEU A 47 -12.09 -18.95 -11.27
N SER A 48 -11.61 -17.85 -10.69
CA SER A 48 -10.91 -17.85 -9.41
C SER A 48 -11.81 -18.43 -8.32
N ARG A 49 -13.08 -18.01 -8.23
CA ARG A 49 -14.06 -18.58 -7.28
C ARG A 49 -14.29 -20.08 -7.50
N LEU A 50 -14.49 -20.52 -8.74
CA LEU A 50 -14.70 -21.93 -9.09
C LEU A 50 -13.49 -22.81 -8.76
N THR A 51 -12.29 -22.28 -8.95
CA THR A 51 -11.03 -22.99 -8.73
C THR A 51 -10.51 -22.86 -7.30
N ARG A 52 -11.24 -22.16 -6.42
CA ARG A 52 -10.77 -21.78 -5.08
C ARG A 52 -9.38 -21.17 -5.13
N GLY A 53 -9.13 -20.35 -6.16
CA GLY A 53 -8.01 -19.41 -6.16
C GLY A 53 -6.75 -19.94 -6.76
N ARG A 54 -6.77 -21.20 -7.16
CA ARG A 54 -5.68 -21.82 -7.93
C ARG A 54 -5.44 -21.14 -9.27
N VAL A 55 -6.41 -20.38 -9.77
CA VAL A 55 -6.27 -19.61 -11.01
C VAL A 55 -6.41 -18.13 -10.69
N GLN A 56 -5.27 -17.46 -10.70
CA GLN A 56 -5.16 -16.01 -10.70
C GLN A 56 -4.10 -15.57 -11.70
N PRO A 57 -4.50 -15.14 -12.90
CA PRO A 57 -3.54 -14.71 -13.88
C PRO A 57 -2.88 -13.42 -13.43
N ILE A 58 -1.57 -13.38 -13.59
CA ILE A 58 -0.80 -12.16 -13.58
C ILE A 58 -1.06 -11.45 -14.90
N ILE A 59 -1.59 -10.22 -14.84
CA ILE A 59 -1.84 -9.39 -16.02
C ILE A 59 -0.99 -8.13 -15.95
N ARG A 60 -0.38 -7.78 -17.08
CA ARG A 60 0.32 -6.52 -17.25
C ARG A 60 -0.68 -5.37 -17.44
N ALA A 61 -0.78 -4.49 -16.46
CA ALA A 61 -1.59 -3.29 -16.47
C ALA A 61 -0.73 -2.05 -16.78
N LYS A 62 -1.27 -1.07 -17.50
CA LYS A 62 -0.60 0.21 -17.75
C LYS A 62 -1.04 1.24 -16.72
N THR A 63 -0.09 1.87 -16.04
CA THR A 63 -0.35 2.88 -15.01
C THR A 63 -0.62 4.25 -15.63
N PHE A 64 -1.23 5.16 -14.88
CA PHE A 64 -1.50 6.52 -15.38
C PHE A 64 -0.20 7.29 -15.66
N TRP A 65 0.88 7.01 -14.92
CA TRP A 65 2.18 7.63 -15.13
C TRP A 65 2.96 7.03 -16.31
N GLY A 66 2.50 5.91 -16.89
CA GLY A 66 2.98 5.39 -18.17
C GLY A 66 3.72 4.06 -18.11
N ASP A 67 4.07 3.60 -16.90
CA ASP A 67 4.75 2.33 -16.68
C ASP A 67 3.80 1.14 -16.79
N CYS A 68 4.38 -0.05 -16.66
CA CYS A 68 3.63 -1.29 -16.58
C CYS A 68 3.76 -1.89 -15.18
N LEU A 69 2.65 -2.38 -14.64
CA LEU A 69 2.58 -3.11 -13.39
C LEU A 69 1.93 -4.46 -13.65
N ASN A 70 2.63 -5.54 -13.34
CA ASN A 70 2.04 -6.87 -13.29
C ASN A 70 1.22 -6.99 -12.01
N VAL A 71 -0.05 -7.34 -12.15
CA VAL A 71 -0.99 -7.46 -11.03
C VAL A 71 -1.74 -8.79 -11.10
N LEU A 72 -2.07 -9.37 -9.94
CA LEU A 72 -2.99 -10.50 -9.88
C LEU A 72 -4.42 -10.02 -10.02
N LEU A 73 -5.24 -10.74 -10.79
CA LEU A 73 -6.68 -10.51 -10.82
C LEU A 73 -7.44 -11.52 -9.94
N PRO A 74 -8.50 -11.08 -9.24
CA PRO A 74 -9.19 -9.79 -9.42
C PRO A 74 -8.69 -8.63 -8.54
N GLU A 75 -7.70 -8.84 -7.69
CA GLU A 75 -7.20 -7.85 -6.73
C GLU A 75 -6.71 -6.54 -7.37
N GLY A 76 -5.84 -6.63 -8.37
CA GLY A 76 -5.37 -5.48 -9.16
C GLY A 76 -6.36 -4.95 -10.19
N SER A 77 -7.66 -5.25 -10.05
CA SER A 77 -8.69 -4.79 -10.99
C SER A 77 -8.71 -3.28 -11.20
N PRO A 78 -8.58 -2.41 -10.18
CA PRO A 78 -8.56 -0.96 -10.38
C PRO A 78 -7.43 -0.53 -11.32
N VAL A 79 -6.21 -1.01 -11.08
CA VAL A 79 -5.05 -0.69 -11.92
C VAL A 79 -5.21 -1.28 -13.32
N PHE A 80 -5.69 -2.52 -13.45
CA PHE A 80 -5.96 -3.12 -14.76
C PHE A 80 -7.01 -2.34 -15.54
N LEU A 81 -8.09 -1.92 -14.87
CA LEU A 81 -9.16 -1.15 -15.48
C LEU A 81 -8.67 0.22 -15.88
N TRP A 82 -8.10 1.00 -14.96
CA TRP A 82 -7.97 2.46 -15.04
C TRP A 82 -6.52 2.95 -15.05
N GLY A 83 -5.57 2.14 -14.60
CA GLY A 83 -4.17 2.54 -14.42
C GLY A 83 -3.88 3.24 -13.09
N LEU A 84 -4.85 3.25 -12.17
CA LEU A 84 -4.72 3.73 -10.79
C LEU A 84 -5.58 2.88 -9.85
N ILE A 85 -5.27 2.95 -8.57
CA ILE A 85 -6.16 2.52 -7.49
C ILE A 85 -7.24 3.58 -7.26
N ASP A 86 -8.45 3.15 -6.89
CA ASP A 86 -9.61 3.99 -6.67
C ASP A 86 -10.03 4.02 -5.19
N GLY A 87 -11.06 4.81 -4.85
CA GLY A 87 -11.55 4.93 -3.48
C GLY A 87 -10.61 5.71 -2.55
N GLU A 88 -10.56 5.33 -1.28
CA GLU A 88 -9.74 6.00 -0.26
C GLU A 88 -8.24 5.95 -0.59
N GLU A 89 -7.77 4.88 -1.23
CA GLU A 89 -6.38 4.74 -1.68
C GLU A 89 -5.94 5.78 -2.72
N LEU A 90 -6.88 6.33 -3.50
CA LEU A 90 -6.56 7.40 -4.46
C LEU A 90 -6.05 8.65 -3.74
N ASN A 91 -6.49 8.90 -2.50
CA ASN A 91 -6.04 10.05 -1.74
C ASN A 91 -4.51 10.07 -1.57
N LEU A 92 -3.91 8.94 -1.23
CA LEU A 92 -2.46 8.85 -1.05
C LEU A 92 -1.74 9.03 -2.39
N THR A 93 -2.28 8.47 -3.48
CA THR A 93 -1.75 8.70 -4.84
C THR A 93 -1.70 10.20 -5.18
N LEU A 94 -2.79 10.93 -4.94
CA LEU A 94 -2.84 12.38 -5.20
C LEU A 94 -1.84 13.13 -4.32
N PHE A 95 -1.79 12.79 -3.04
CA PHE A 95 -0.89 13.42 -2.09
C PHE A 95 0.58 13.24 -2.49
N LEU A 96 1.00 12.01 -2.82
CA LEU A 96 2.38 11.73 -3.24
C LEU A 96 2.76 12.48 -4.52
N VAL A 97 1.87 12.53 -5.52
CA VAL A 97 2.14 13.27 -6.77
C VAL A 97 2.38 14.76 -6.52
N ASP A 98 1.72 15.33 -5.51
CA ASP A 98 1.86 16.75 -5.17
C ASP A 98 3.01 17.04 -4.18
N HIS A 99 3.39 16.08 -3.32
CA HIS A 99 4.27 16.36 -2.17
C HIS A 99 5.56 15.55 -2.14
N LEU A 100 5.65 14.38 -2.79
CA LEU A 100 6.88 13.58 -2.79
C LEU A 100 7.94 14.24 -3.69
N GLN A 101 9.05 14.64 -3.07
CA GLN A 101 10.06 15.46 -3.73
C GLN A 101 11.06 14.63 -4.55
N PRO A 102 11.56 15.15 -5.68
CA PRO A 102 12.72 14.59 -6.36
C PRO A 102 13.92 14.48 -5.41
N GLY A 103 14.64 13.36 -5.46
CA GLY A 103 15.78 13.10 -4.57
C GLY A 103 15.43 12.47 -3.23
N ALA A 104 14.15 12.36 -2.88
CA ALA A 104 13.73 11.79 -1.60
C ALA A 104 13.96 10.28 -1.50
N VAL A 105 14.14 9.80 -0.27
CA VAL A 105 14.13 8.39 0.11
C VAL A 105 12.73 8.00 0.57
N PHE A 106 12.07 7.13 -0.18
CA PHE A 106 10.74 6.61 0.11
C PHE A 106 10.81 5.15 0.60
N VAL A 107 10.25 4.86 1.76
CA VAL A 107 10.13 3.50 2.30
C VAL A 107 8.70 3.04 2.16
N ASP A 108 8.47 1.94 1.45
CA ASP A 108 7.16 1.33 1.19
C ASP A 108 7.03 0.04 2.00
N VAL A 109 6.39 0.11 3.17
CA VAL A 109 6.15 -1.07 4.02
C VAL A 109 4.78 -1.65 3.69
N GLY A 110 4.77 -2.92 3.28
CA GLY A 110 3.60 -3.53 2.65
C GLY A 110 3.48 -3.12 1.19
N ALA A 111 4.59 -3.25 0.45
CA ALA A 111 4.67 -2.79 -0.92
C ALA A 111 3.77 -3.58 -1.88
N HIS A 112 3.35 -4.79 -1.49
CA HIS A 112 2.46 -5.65 -2.27
C HIS A 112 2.97 -5.85 -3.71
N PHE A 113 2.20 -5.52 -4.75
CA PHE A 113 2.68 -5.59 -6.14
C PHE A 113 3.62 -4.44 -6.55
N GLY A 114 3.78 -3.40 -5.73
CA GLY A 114 4.66 -2.27 -6.00
C GLY A 114 4.01 -1.08 -6.69
N TYR A 115 2.69 -0.89 -6.52
CA TYR A 115 2.01 0.29 -7.08
C TYR A 115 2.62 1.60 -6.57
N TYR A 116 2.72 1.73 -5.25
CA TYR A 116 3.31 2.92 -4.61
C TYR A 116 4.82 2.95 -4.80
N SER A 117 5.51 1.82 -4.69
CA SER A 117 6.93 1.72 -5.00
C SER A 117 7.30 2.27 -6.40
N LEU A 118 6.58 1.88 -7.46
CA LEU A 118 6.85 2.36 -8.82
C LEU A 118 6.46 3.83 -9.03
N LEU A 119 5.33 4.26 -8.44
CA LEU A 119 4.93 5.67 -8.47
C LEU A 119 6.00 6.53 -7.78
N ALA A 120 6.42 6.14 -6.57
CA ALA A 120 7.45 6.82 -5.81
C ALA A 120 8.78 6.85 -6.57
N ALA A 121 9.21 5.73 -7.16
CA ALA A 121 10.44 5.66 -7.95
C ALA A 121 10.45 6.65 -9.12
N THR A 122 9.30 6.83 -9.77
CA THR A 122 9.10 7.82 -10.84
C THR A 122 9.18 9.26 -10.31
N LEU A 123 8.55 9.53 -9.17
CA LEU A 123 8.46 10.87 -8.58
C LEU A 123 9.78 11.35 -7.98
N VAL A 124 10.47 10.49 -7.20
CA VAL A 124 11.77 10.82 -6.60
C VAL A 124 12.88 10.87 -7.66
N GLY A 125 12.70 10.14 -8.76
CA GLY A 125 13.65 10.11 -9.87
C GLY A 125 15.01 9.49 -9.49
N PRO A 126 16.01 9.57 -10.40
CA PRO A 126 17.27 8.84 -10.24
C PRO A 126 18.17 9.34 -9.11
N ALA A 127 17.86 10.50 -8.52
CA ALA A 127 18.58 11.04 -7.38
C ALA A 127 18.02 10.58 -6.02
N GLY A 128 16.80 10.02 -6.01
CA GLY A 128 16.18 9.44 -4.83
C GLY A 128 16.19 7.91 -4.89
N SER A 129 15.66 7.28 -3.86
CA SER A 129 15.56 5.82 -3.78
C SER A 129 14.26 5.35 -3.14
N VAL A 130 13.86 4.14 -3.48
CA VAL A 130 12.70 3.45 -2.92
C VAL A 130 13.16 2.15 -2.26
N HIS A 131 12.71 1.92 -1.04
CA HIS A 131 13.00 0.70 -0.28
C HIS A 131 11.69 0.01 0.06
N ALA A 132 11.41 -1.09 -0.62
CA ALA A 132 10.10 -1.75 -0.63
C ALA A 132 10.15 -3.06 0.17
N PHE A 133 9.30 -3.19 1.18
CA PHE A 133 9.19 -4.38 2.03
C PHE A 133 7.92 -5.15 1.70
N GLU A 134 8.08 -6.41 1.32
CA GLU A 134 6.98 -7.36 1.10
C GLU A 134 7.40 -8.75 1.58
N PRO A 135 6.85 -9.25 2.70
CA PRO A 135 7.28 -10.53 3.26
C PRO A 135 6.81 -11.75 2.47
N THR A 136 5.66 -11.67 1.78
CA THR A 136 5.03 -12.83 1.16
C THR A 136 5.83 -13.24 -0.08
N PRO A 137 6.47 -14.43 -0.14
CA PRO A 137 7.41 -14.77 -1.21
C PRO A 137 6.83 -14.65 -2.62
N ARG A 138 5.57 -15.04 -2.79
CA ARG A 138 4.87 -14.93 -4.08
C ARG A 138 4.67 -13.47 -4.49
N THR A 139 4.18 -12.64 -3.59
CA THR A 139 3.90 -11.22 -3.83
C THR A 139 5.20 -10.46 -4.06
N ALA A 140 6.24 -10.71 -3.24
CA ALA A 140 7.57 -10.16 -3.41
C ALA A 140 8.18 -10.50 -4.78
N ARG A 141 7.93 -11.69 -5.32
CA ARG A 141 8.37 -12.05 -6.68
C ARG A 141 7.69 -11.23 -7.77
N ILE A 142 6.41 -10.91 -7.60
CA ILE A 142 5.68 -10.02 -8.51
C ILE A 142 6.24 -8.60 -8.42
N LEU A 143 6.46 -8.10 -7.20
CA LEU A 143 7.11 -6.81 -6.95
C LEU A 143 8.50 -6.73 -7.61
N GLN A 144 9.36 -7.72 -7.37
CA GLN A 144 10.69 -7.82 -8.00
C GLN A 144 10.60 -7.80 -9.53
N THR A 145 9.62 -8.49 -10.11
CA THR A 145 9.39 -8.46 -11.56
C THR A 145 8.97 -7.08 -12.04
N ASN A 146 8.13 -6.38 -11.27
CA ASN A 146 7.64 -5.05 -11.60
C ASN A 146 8.72 -3.97 -11.55
N VAL A 147 9.71 -4.14 -10.69
CA VAL A 147 10.79 -3.15 -10.49
C VAL A 147 12.12 -3.58 -11.11
N ALA A 148 12.16 -4.69 -11.86
CA ALA A 148 13.39 -5.27 -12.41
C ALA A 148 14.21 -4.29 -13.27
N ASP A 149 13.53 -3.42 -14.02
CA ASP A 149 14.15 -2.40 -14.87
C ASP A 149 14.24 -1.02 -14.19
N VAL A 150 13.98 -0.93 -12.89
CA VAL A 150 13.92 0.32 -12.12
C VAL A 150 15.11 0.40 -11.17
N SER A 151 16.12 1.17 -11.55
CA SER A 151 17.43 1.20 -10.87
C SER A 151 17.42 1.78 -9.46
N ASN A 152 16.41 2.56 -9.11
CA ASN A 152 16.30 3.25 -7.82
C ASN A 152 15.30 2.57 -6.86
N VAL A 153 14.98 1.30 -7.07
CA VAL A 153 14.15 0.51 -6.14
C VAL A 153 14.95 -0.68 -5.59
N VAL A 154 14.92 -0.88 -4.29
CA VAL A 154 15.44 -2.07 -3.60
C VAL A 154 14.29 -2.80 -2.95
N VAL A 155 14.17 -4.10 -3.23
CA VAL A 155 13.12 -4.96 -2.65
C VAL A 155 13.70 -5.81 -1.53
N TYR A 156 13.04 -5.77 -0.38
CA TYR A 156 13.32 -6.60 0.79
C TYR A 156 12.17 -7.60 0.94
N GLN A 157 12.45 -8.89 0.73
CA GLN A 157 11.49 -9.95 1.02
C GLN A 157 11.47 -10.23 2.53
N GLN A 158 11.09 -9.22 3.29
CA GLN A 158 11.09 -9.22 4.75
C GLN A 158 9.86 -8.46 5.23
N ALA A 159 9.34 -8.84 6.39
CA ALA A 159 8.36 -8.04 7.09
C ALA A 159 9.09 -6.92 7.87
N ALA A 160 8.63 -5.68 7.76
CA ALA A 160 8.98 -4.72 8.79
C ALA A 160 8.20 -5.08 10.06
N TRP A 161 8.86 -5.09 11.21
CA TRP A 161 8.25 -5.48 12.49
C TRP A 161 8.89 -4.75 13.67
N SER A 162 8.39 -4.99 14.88
CA SER A 162 8.95 -4.43 16.11
C SER A 162 10.34 -4.95 16.42
N GLU A 163 10.64 -6.19 16.03
CA GLU A 163 11.92 -6.86 16.25
C GLU A 163 12.38 -7.65 15.01
N SER A 164 13.70 -7.75 14.83
CA SER A 164 14.31 -8.54 13.76
C SER A 164 14.36 -10.02 14.11
N GLY A 165 14.01 -10.91 13.17
CA GLY A 165 14.01 -12.35 13.37
C GLY A 165 12.90 -13.07 12.61
N PRO A 166 12.83 -14.41 12.67
CA PRO A 166 11.77 -15.16 12.01
C PRO A 166 10.42 -14.92 12.70
N VAL A 167 9.39 -14.68 11.90
CA VAL A 167 8.00 -14.48 12.37
C VAL A 167 7.03 -15.34 11.56
N LYS A 168 5.84 -15.59 12.12
CA LYS A 168 4.79 -16.36 11.45
C LYS A 168 3.76 -15.42 10.85
N LEU A 169 3.71 -15.37 9.53
CA LEU A 169 2.72 -14.64 8.76
C LEU A 169 1.51 -15.52 8.46
N LEU A 170 0.32 -14.96 8.65
CA LEU A 170 -0.94 -15.56 8.22
C LEU A 170 -1.15 -15.20 6.75
N ASP A 171 -0.93 -16.17 5.88
CA ASP A 171 -1.08 -16.05 4.43
C ASP A 171 -2.48 -16.55 4.05
N PHE A 172 -3.35 -15.65 3.61
CA PHE A 172 -4.70 -16.00 3.15
C PHE A 172 -4.70 -16.64 1.75
N GLY A 173 -3.52 -16.85 1.17
CA GLY A 173 -3.30 -17.45 -0.12
C GLY A 173 -3.70 -16.50 -1.24
N GLU A 174 -3.68 -17.04 -2.46
CA GLU A 174 -3.77 -16.23 -3.68
C GLU A 174 -5.01 -15.31 -3.69
N HIS A 175 -6.13 -15.78 -3.15
CA HIS A 175 -7.40 -15.08 -3.17
C HIS A 175 -7.51 -13.79 -2.38
N ALA A 176 -6.66 -13.63 -1.38
CA ALA A 176 -6.78 -12.59 -0.38
C ALA A 176 -5.38 -12.17 0.11
N GLY A 177 -4.39 -12.20 -0.78
CA GLY A 177 -3.00 -11.91 -0.47
C GLY A 177 -2.77 -10.48 0.03
N ALA A 178 -3.55 -9.50 -0.44
CA ALA A 178 -3.54 -8.14 0.12
C ALA A 178 -3.72 -8.15 1.63
N PHE A 179 -4.57 -9.04 2.15
CA PHE A 179 -4.96 -9.09 3.56
C PHE A 179 -3.98 -9.87 4.44
N ASN A 180 -2.83 -10.30 3.91
CA ASN A 180 -1.82 -11.05 4.67
C ASN A 180 -1.35 -10.24 5.87
N THR A 181 -1.23 -10.89 7.03
CA THR A 181 -0.96 -10.19 8.29
C THR A 181 -0.04 -10.98 9.21
N LEU A 182 0.71 -10.28 10.04
CA LEU A 182 1.46 -10.86 11.16
C LEU A 182 0.65 -10.92 12.46
N LEU A 183 -0.53 -10.28 12.49
CA LEU A 183 -1.39 -10.31 13.65
C LEU A 183 -1.98 -11.71 13.87
N LYS A 184 -2.24 -12.02 15.14
CA LYS A 184 -3.01 -13.21 15.48
C LYS A 184 -4.46 -13.03 15.04
N PRO A 185 -5.19 -14.10 14.67
CA PRO A 185 -6.59 -14.02 14.27
C PRO A 185 -7.48 -13.29 15.27
N GLU A 186 -7.19 -13.42 16.57
CA GLU A 186 -7.88 -12.74 17.67
C GLU A 186 -7.62 -11.22 17.73
N ASP A 187 -6.54 -10.72 17.14
CA ASP A 187 -6.16 -9.30 17.13
C ASP A 187 -6.39 -8.64 15.76
N TYR A 188 -6.61 -9.45 14.72
CA TYR A 188 -6.76 -8.99 13.35
C TYR A 188 -8.10 -8.25 13.12
N PRO A 189 -8.08 -7.00 12.60
CA PRO A 189 -9.28 -6.16 12.50
C PRO A 189 -10.29 -6.65 11.45
N TYR A 190 -9.84 -7.41 10.45
CA TYR A 190 -10.72 -7.88 9.37
C TYR A 190 -11.41 -9.21 9.69
N ARG A 191 -12.30 -9.20 10.67
CA ARG A 191 -13.10 -10.39 11.05
C ARG A 191 -13.88 -11.00 9.90
N ASP A 192 -14.38 -10.16 8.99
CA ASP A 192 -15.10 -10.62 7.80
C ASP A 192 -14.17 -11.37 6.82
N ILE A 193 -12.92 -10.93 6.69
CA ILE A 193 -11.90 -11.62 5.89
C ILE A 193 -11.54 -12.94 6.56
N LEU A 194 -11.30 -12.97 7.87
CA LEU A 194 -11.10 -14.22 8.62
C LEU A 194 -12.27 -15.19 8.48
N ALA A 195 -13.51 -14.71 8.59
CA ALA A 195 -14.69 -15.56 8.47
C ALA A 195 -14.83 -16.18 7.06
N ARG A 196 -14.48 -15.41 6.01
CA ARG A 196 -14.59 -15.85 4.62
C ARG A 196 -13.40 -16.70 4.16
N HIS A 197 -12.20 -16.34 4.58
CA HIS A 197 -10.93 -16.83 4.02
C HIS A 197 -10.04 -17.54 5.06
N GLY A 198 -10.23 -17.31 6.35
CA GLY A 198 -9.35 -17.83 7.42
C GLY A 198 -9.23 -19.35 7.45
N ARG A 199 -10.27 -20.10 7.02
CA ARG A 199 -10.18 -21.57 6.88
C ARG A 199 -9.20 -22.06 5.81
N PHE A 200 -8.78 -21.16 4.91
CA PHE A 200 -7.80 -21.42 3.87
C PHE A 200 -6.45 -20.77 4.16
N ALA A 201 -6.36 -19.98 5.23
CA ALA A 201 -5.13 -19.31 5.58
C ALA A 201 -4.09 -20.32 6.08
N THR A 202 -2.86 -20.16 5.61
CA THR A 202 -1.71 -20.93 6.06
C THR A 202 -0.82 -20.05 6.92
N ARG A 203 0.00 -20.67 7.75
CA ARG A 203 1.06 -19.96 8.48
C ARG A 203 2.38 -20.25 7.79
N ILE A 204 3.01 -19.21 7.28
CA ILE A 204 4.34 -19.29 6.68
C ILE A 204 5.35 -18.58 7.58
N GLU A 205 6.57 -19.09 7.62
CA GLU A 205 7.67 -18.40 8.29
C GLU A 205 8.31 -17.44 7.29
N VAL A 206 8.52 -16.21 7.73
CA VAL A 206 9.17 -15.14 6.95
C VAL A 206 10.17 -14.42 7.83
N ASP A 207 11.20 -13.85 7.22
CA ASP A 207 12.15 -13.00 7.94
C ASP A 207 11.51 -11.65 8.24
N ALA A 208 11.59 -11.20 9.49
CA ALA A 208 11.27 -9.84 9.88
C ALA A 208 12.53 -9.03 10.18
N VAL A 209 12.41 -7.72 10.03
CA VAL A 209 13.46 -6.74 10.34
C VAL A 209 12.82 -5.53 11.02
N SER A 210 13.44 -5.02 12.08
CA SER A 210 13.08 -3.71 12.61
C SER A 210 13.58 -2.62 11.66
N LEU A 211 12.79 -1.58 11.41
CA LEU A 211 13.23 -0.49 10.53
C LEU A 211 14.48 0.23 11.09
N ASN A 212 14.65 0.25 12.42
CA ASN A 212 15.89 0.72 13.06
C ASN A 212 17.11 -0.12 12.66
N ASP A 213 17.02 -1.46 12.69
CA ASP A 213 18.12 -2.33 12.27
C ASP A 213 18.41 -2.24 10.78
N TRP A 214 17.35 -2.20 9.96
CA TRP A 214 17.47 -2.02 8.52
C TRP A 214 18.19 -0.70 8.19
N ALA A 215 17.77 0.43 8.78
CA ALA A 215 18.37 1.73 8.52
C ALA A 215 19.83 1.79 8.98
N ARG A 216 20.14 1.21 10.15
CA ARG A 216 21.51 1.10 10.66
C ARG A 216 22.43 0.31 9.72
N THR A 217 21.93 -0.78 9.15
CA THR A 217 22.71 -1.69 8.29
C THR A 217 22.84 -1.16 6.86
N SER A 218 21.77 -0.57 6.33
CA SER A 218 21.75 -0.01 4.97
C SER A 218 22.34 1.40 4.89
N HIS A 219 22.49 2.08 6.03
CA HIS A 219 22.86 3.49 6.11
C HIS A 219 21.88 4.43 5.40
N VAL A 220 20.62 4.02 5.30
CA VAL A 220 19.54 4.78 4.65
C VAL A 220 18.71 5.50 5.70
N LEU A 221 18.41 6.79 5.45
CA LEU A 221 17.48 7.57 6.24
C LEU A 221 16.28 7.95 5.35
N PRO A 222 15.04 7.61 5.75
CA PRO A 222 13.86 7.92 4.97
C PRO A 222 13.46 9.39 5.11
N ASP A 223 12.98 9.97 4.01
CA ASP A 223 12.21 11.23 4.03
C ASP A 223 10.71 10.95 4.18
N PHE A 224 10.28 9.77 3.72
CA PHE A 224 8.89 9.34 3.74
C PHE A 224 8.79 7.84 4.04
N ILE A 225 7.88 7.44 4.94
CA ILE A 225 7.57 6.04 5.24
C ILE A 225 6.07 5.82 5.02
N LYS A 226 5.71 4.94 4.09
CA LYS A 226 4.36 4.37 3.99
C LYS A 226 4.31 3.09 4.82
N VAL A 227 3.27 2.92 5.65
CA VAL A 227 3.00 1.72 6.43
C VAL A 227 1.56 1.27 6.20
N ASP A 228 1.41 0.09 5.64
CA ASP A 228 0.14 -0.50 5.19
C ASP A 228 0.33 -2.02 5.23
N VAL A 229 0.11 -2.60 6.41
CA VAL A 229 0.47 -4.00 6.71
C VAL A 229 -0.72 -4.72 7.35
N GLU A 230 -1.92 -4.29 6.98
CA GLU A 230 -3.18 -4.94 7.28
C GLU A 230 -3.40 -5.12 8.79
N GLY A 231 -3.31 -4.03 9.53
CA GLY A 231 -3.62 -3.92 10.96
C GLY A 231 -2.40 -3.98 11.87
N ALA A 232 -1.23 -4.34 11.35
CA ALA A 232 -0.01 -4.50 12.13
C ALA A 232 0.88 -3.23 12.16
N GLU A 233 0.31 -2.07 11.82
CA GLU A 233 1.06 -0.83 11.61
C GLU A 233 1.78 -0.36 12.88
N LEU A 234 1.16 -0.53 14.06
CA LEU A 234 1.78 -0.16 15.33
C LEU A 234 3.08 -0.95 15.58
N GLU A 235 3.11 -2.24 15.22
CA GLU A 235 4.29 -3.09 15.41
C GLU A 235 5.45 -2.63 14.51
N VAL A 236 5.16 -2.27 13.26
CA VAL A 236 6.16 -1.63 12.37
C VAL A 236 6.73 -0.36 12.99
N LEU A 237 5.85 0.50 13.53
CA LEU A 237 6.24 1.79 14.10
C LEU A 237 7.07 1.63 15.40
N LEU A 238 6.78 0.61 16.21
CA LEU A 238 7.60 0.25 17.38
C LEU A 238 9.04 -0.12 16.96
N GLY A 239 9.19 -0.80 15.82
CA GLY A 239 10.49 -1.13 15.22
C GLY A 239 11.18 0.05 14.51
N ALA A 240 10.55 1.22 14.44
CA ALA A 240 11.04 2.40 13.71
C ALA A 240 11.32 3.61 14.61
N THR A 241 11.29 3.44 15.93
CA THR A 241 11.36 4.54 16.92
C THR A 241 12.54 5.50 16.75
N ALA A 242 13.72 5.03 16.34
CA ALA A 242 14.87 5.91 16.10
C ALA A 242 14.69 6.72 14.81
N LEU A 243 14.06 6.15 13.79
CA LEU A 243 13.70 6.85 12.56
C LEU A 243 12.62 7.90 12.79
N LEU A 244 11.63 7.62 13.65
CA LEU A 244 10.59 8.59 14.00
C LEU A 244 11.17 9.86 14.63
N GLN A 245 12.30 9.78 15.34
CA GLN A 245 13.01 10.95 15.87
C GLN A 245 13.68 11.80 14.79
N MET A 246 13.88 11.25 13.59
CA MET A 246 14.42 11.95 12.43
C MET A 246 13.34 12.68 11.63
N ASN A 247 12.08 12.62 12.08
CA ASN A 247 10.94 13.34 11.50
C ASN A 247 10.67 13.05 10.01
N PRO A 248 10.70 11.79 9.51
CA PRO A 248 10.16 11.50 8.18
C PRO A 248 8.67 11.81 8.11
N PHE A 249 8.14 12.13 6.92
CA PHE A 249 6.70 12.07 6.69
C PHE A 249 6.22 10.62 6.82
N LEU A 250 5.05 10.40 7.41
CA LEU A 250 4.46 9.06 7.46
C LEU A 250 3.10 9.06 6.76
N SER A 251 2.85 8.03 5.97
CA SER A 251 1.49 7.60 5.64
C SER A 251 1.25 6.29 6.36
N VAL A 252 0.22 6.22 7.19
CA VAL A 252 -0.15 4.99 7.89
C VAL A 252 -1.59 4.67 7.58
N GLU A 253 -1.84 3.46 7.07
CA GLU A 253 -3.20 2.96 6.91
C GLU A 253 -3.79 2.68 8.29
N ILE A 254 -4.91 3.32 8.60
CA ILE A 254 -5.58 3.17 9.88
C ILE A 254 -6.98 2.61 9.65
N TRP A 255 -7.25 1.51 10.34
CA TRP A 255 -8.57 0.90 10.43
C TRP A 255 -9.27 1.32 11.71
N ARG A 256 -10.56 1.63 11.60
CA ARG A 256 -11.35 2.08 12.73
C ARG A 256 -12.74 1.47 12.70
N ARG A 257 -12.88 0.29 13.32
CA ARG A 257 -14.20 -0.29 13.59
C ARG A 257 -14.67 0.10 14.99
N SER A 258 -15.98 0.29 15.13
CA SER A 258 -16.62 0.63 16.41
C SER A 258 -16.20 -0.36 17.51
N GLY A 259 -15.57 0.16 18.57
CA GLY A 259 -15.13 -0.60 19.75
C GLY A 259 -13.66 -1.05 19.75
N GLU A 260 -12.93 -0.83 18.65
CA GLU A 260 -11.50 -1.15 18.56
C GLU A 260 -10.63 0.05 18.95
N LYS A 261 -9.59 -0.20 19.75
CA LYS A 261 -8.67 0.84 20.27
C LYS A 261 -7.37 0.98 19.48
N HIS A 262 -7.15 0.15 18.45
CA HIS A 262 -5.88 0.12 17.70
C HIS A 262 -5.53 1.47 17.08
N ALA A 263 -6.48 2.10 16.36
CA ALA A 263 -6.30 3.43 15.80
C ALA A 263 -5.90 4.47 16.86
N GLU A 264 -6.55 4.44 18.03
CA GLU A 264 -6.29 5.38 19.13
C GLU A 264 -4.89 5.19 19.71
N GLN A 265 -4.48 3.94 19.93
CA GLN A 265 -3.16 3.59 20.45
C GLN A 265 -2.06 4.02 19.49
N LEU A 266 -2.22 3.76 18.19
CA LEU A 266 -1.27 4.16 17.17
C LEU A 266 -1.14 5.68 17.08
N ILE A 267 -2.27 6.40 17.01
CA ILE A 267 -2.26 7.86 16.97
C ILE A 267 -1.63 8.44 18.25
N HIS A 268 -1.94 7.88 19.41
CA HIS A 268 -1.34 8.29 20.68
C HIS A 268 0.16 8.05 20.70
N PHE A 269 0.62 6.90 20.22
CA PHE A 269 2.03 6.56 20.10
C PHE A 269 2.78 7.59 19.23
N LEU A 270 2.27 7.88 18.02
CA LEU A 270 2.91 8.84 17.11
C LEU A 270 2.88 10.28 17.65
N ARG A 271 1.84 10.68 18.40
CA ARG A 271 1.82 11.96 19.11
C ARG A 271 2.95 12.07 20.15
N GLY A 272 3.38 10.95 20.74
CA GLY A 272 4.56 10.90 21.61
C GLY A 272 5.87 11.30 20.89
N PHE A 273 5.90 11.18 19.57
CA PHE A 273 6.99 11.64 18.70
C PHE A 273 6.69 13.00 18.03
N SER A 274 5.76 13.78 18.59
CA SER A 274 5.37 15.11 18.07
C SER A 274 4.76 15.10 16.66
N TYR A 275 4.23 13.96 16.20
CA TYR A 275 3.49 13.91 14.94
C TYR A 275 2.05 14.41 15.09
N GLN A 276 1.58 15.15 14.07
CA GLN A 276 0.19 15.55 13.94
C GLN A 276 -0.51 14.73 12.85
N PRO A 277 -1.61 14.01 13.20
CA PRO A 277 -2.38 13.25 12.22
C PRO A 277 -3.22 14.17 11.34
N HIS A 278 -3.24 13.88 10.04
CA HIS A 278 -4.06 14.51 9.03
C HIS A 278 -4.76 13.44 8.19
N ARG A 279 -6.04 13.62 7.92
CA ARG A 279 -6.73 12.91 6.84
C ARG A 279 -6.34 13.50 5.51
N LEU A 280 -6.56 12.70 4.46
CA LEU A 280 -6.53 13.18 3.10
C LEU A 280 -7.95 13.38 2.59
N ASP A 281 -8.22 14.54 2.01
CA ASP A 281 -9.42 14.83 1.23
C ASP A 281 -8.99 15.29 -0.17
N ARG A 282 -9.19 14.41 -1.14
CA ARG A 282 -8.73 14.58 -2.53
C ARG A 282 -7.25 14.96 -2.61
N GLY A 283 -6.43 14.25 -1.83
CA GLY A 283 -4.98 14.45 -1.74
C GLY A 283 -4.53 15.64 -0.91
N ARG A 284 -5.44 16.37 -0.26
CA ARG A 284 -5.10 17.51 0.61
C ARG A 284 -5.14 17.14 2.08
N LEU A 285 -4.19 17.67 2.85
CA LEU A 285 -4.17 17.50 4.30
C LEU A 285 -5.34 18.22 4.96
N VAL A 286 -6.13 17.47 5.72
CA VAL A 286 -7.18 17.97 6.59
C VAL A 286 -6.86 17.51 8.01
N PRO A 287 -6.78 18.40 9.02
CA PRO A 287 -6.49 18.00 10.39
C PRO A 287 -7.42 16.89 10.87
N TYR A 288 -6.86 15.80 11.36
CA TYR A 288 -7.64 14.66 11.84
C TYR A 288 -8.37 15.01 13.14
N ARG A 289 -9.66 14.67 13.23
CA ARG A 289 -10.42 14.75 14.46
C ARG A 289 -10.82 13.36 14.91
N PHE A 290 -10.73 13.12 16.21
CA PHE A 290 -11.09 11.82 16.79
C PHE A 290 -12.54 11.41 16.51
N MET A 291 -13.43 12.35 16.18
CA MET A 291 -14.82 12.03 15.83
C MET A 291 -15.04 11.65 14.35
N ASP A 292 -14.00 11.67 13.52
CA ASP A 292 -14.12 11.34 12.10
C ASP A 292 -14.46 9.86 11.93
N ASP A 293 -15.56 9.57 11.24
CA ASP A 293 -16.03 8.21 10.97
C ASP A 293 -15.47 7.71 9.63
N PHE A 294 -14.85 6.53 9.65
CA PHE A 294 -14.31 5.84 8.47
C PHE A 294 -14.04 4.38 8.81
N ASP A 295 -14.22 3.48 7.84
CA ASP A 295 -13.83 2.08 8.00
C ASP A 295 -12.30 1.95 8.00
N PHE A 296 -11.66 2.62 7.04
CA PHE A 296 -10.20 2.80 6.95
C PHE A 296 -9.83 4.09 6.23
N ALA A 297 -8.61 4.57 6.48
CA ALA A 297 -8.01 5.69 5.75
C ALA A 297 -6.49 5.69 5.88
N ASN A 298 -5.79 6.15 4.85
CA ASN A 298 -4.40 6.56 4.96
C ASN A 298 -4.32 7.92 5.68
N LEU A 299 -3.84 7.93 6.92
CA LEU A 299 -3.53 9.18 7.62
C LEU A 299 -2.10 9.61 7.31
N ILE A 300 -1.92 10.89 7.05
CA ILE A 300 -0.60 11.51 6.96
C ILE A 300 -0.22 12.06 8.32
N PHE A 301 0.93 11.64 8.83
CA PHE A 301 1.52 12.20 10.04
C PHE A 301 2.65 13.13 9.64
N VAL A 302 2.45 14.41 9.96
CA VAL A 302 3.44 15.46 9.72
C VAL A 302 4.18 15.73 11.03
N PRO A 303 5.52 15.72 11.03
CA PRO A 303 6.29 16.10 12.22
C PRO A 303 6.03 17.57 12.56
N SER A 304 5.87 17.88 13.85
CA SER A 304 5.74 19.27 14.34
C SER A 304 7.06 19.99 14.40
#